data_AF-A0AAN6S3E5-F1
#
_entry.id   AF-A0AAN6S3E5-F1
#
_cell.length_a   1.000
_cell.length_b   1.000
_cell.length_c   1.000
_cell.angle_alpha   90.00
_cell.angle_beta   90.00
_cell.angle_gamma   90.00
#
_symmetry.space_group_name_H-M   'P 1'
#
loop_
_entity.id
_entity.type
_entity.pdbx_description
1 polymer ?
#
loop_
_entity_poly.entity_id
_entity_poly.type
_entity_poly.pdbx_seq_one_letter_code
_entity_poly.pdbx_strand_id
1 'polypeptide(L)'
;MKLLLVLVSLLYYAAVNAQLSGRVGPTTTRRASKQGTVCNVLKYGGVASKTSDVGPAIASAFAACKNGGTVYVPPGEYGMSTWVSLSGGKGWAMQLDGIIYRTGSQNGNMIYIEKTSDFELYSSTSRGAIQGYGYEFHKDGKYGARIMRLSHVTDFSIHDIALVDAPQFHLTLDQCTNGELYNTVIRGGSEGGLDGVDVSGSNIWIHDVEVSNRDECITIKNTANHMLIENIYCNWSGGCAMGSLGLDIDIHHIVYNNIYTVNSNQMFMIKSNGGNGTVHDCSFTNFVGRKNAYTLDIDGHWTQLKLQPGNGVLYRDLTFQNWTATCSDGSRRAPINVVCPDGQPCYNIHIDNVNVWTESGNREYYKCANAYGSGACLKAAPGSGGANYPSYAASTVTLNATPPEMERANVEGNRAGFKTPPTMAADLTSLQLSESIPIPTVPTSFFPGATPYSTLLGH
;
A
#
# COMPACT_ATOMS: atom_id res chain seq x y z
N MET A 1 50.19 -23.44 29.04
CA MET A 1 48.77 -23.19 29.37
C MET A 1 48.40 -21.79 28.86
N LYS A 2 47.99 -21.67 27.59
CA LYS A 2 47.48 -20.41 27.01
C LYS A 2 46.02 -20.67 26.66
N LEU A 3 45.13 -20.04 27.43
CA LEU A 3 43.69 -20.19 27.35
C LEU A 3 43.20 -19.42 26.12
N LEU A 4 42.66 -20.14 25.14
CA LEU A 4 42.05 -19.59 23.93
C LEU A 4 40.64 -19.09 24.30
N LEU A 5 40.43 -17.78 24.40
CA LEU A 5 39.08 -17.20 24.47
C LEU A 5 38.46 -17.29 23.07
N VAL A 6 37.54 -18.23 22.89
CA VAL A 6 36.66 -18.28 21.73
C VAL A 6 35.52 -17.29 22.01
N LEU A 7 35.53 -16.14 21.31
CA LEU A 7 34.36 -15.27 21.22
C LEU A 7 33.28 -16.00 20.44
N VAL A 8 32.22 -16.44 21.13
CA VAL A 8 30.99 -16.90 20.50
C VAL A 8 30.19 -15.67 20.11
N SER A 9 30.27 -15.30 18.83
CA SER A 9 29.35 -14.34 18.22
C SER A 9 27.95 -14.97 18.14
N LEU A 10 27.10 -14.64 19.11
CA LEU A 10 25.66 -14.89 19.05
C LEU A 10 25.07 -14.05 17.92
N LEU A 11 24.95 -14.66 16.74
CA LEU A 11 24.05 -14.20 15.69
C LEU A 11 22.63 -14.25 16.26
N TYR A 12 22.09 -13.10 16.64
CA TYR A 12 20.66 -12.92 16.78
C TYR A 12 20.04 -13.13 15.40
N TYR A 13 19.69 -14.37 15.08
CA TYR A 13 18.67 -14.63 14.09
C TYR A 13 17.40 -13.99 14.63
N ALA A 14 17.04 -12.82 14.08
CA ALA A 14 15.68 -12.34 14.18
C ALA A 14 14.81 -13.49 13.69
N ALA A 15 14.04 -14.09 14.60
CA ALA A 15 13.03 -15.05 14.23
C ALA A 15 12.15 -14.34 13.20
N VAL A 16 12.19 -14.81 11.96
CA VAL A 16 11.22 -14.43 10.94
C VAL A 16 9.91 -15.02 11.44
N ASN A 17 9.21 -14.26 12.28
CA ASN A 17 7.85 -14.58 12.69
C ASN A 17 7.05 -14.72 11.40
N ALA A 18 6.40 -15.87 11.22
CA ALA A 18 5.54 -16.11 10.07
C ALA A 18 4.59 -14.91 9.90
N GLN A 19 4.80 -14.15 8.82
CA GLN A 19 4.21 -12.84 8.57
C GLN A 19 2.74 -12.92 8.13
N LEU A 20 2.39 -14.02 7.47
CA LEU A 20 1.01 -14.45 7.27
C LEU A 20 0.71 -15.49 8.35
N SER A 21 -0.48 -15.44 8.94
CA SER A 21 -0.90 -16.37 9.98
C SER A 21 -1.48 -17.68 9.43
N GLY A 22 -1.67 -17.78 8.11
CA GLY A 22 -2.15 -18.99 7.45
C GLY A 22 -2.23 -18.84 5.93
N ARG A 23 -3.09 -19.65 5.31
CA ARG A 23 -3.39 -19.53 3.87
C ARG A 23 -4.04 -18.18 3.56
N VAL A 24 -3.81 -17.69 2.36
CA VAL A 24 -4.56 -16.58 1.77
C VAL A 24 -5.24 -17.04 0.49
N GLY A 25 -6.15 -16.23 -0.04
CA GLY A 25 -6.85 -16.52 -1.29
C GLY A 25 -8.13 -17.33 -1.10
N PRO A 26 -8.88 -17.55 -2.19
CA PRO A 26 -10.10 -18.33 -2.20
C PRO A 26 -9.86 -19.80 -1.84
N THR A 27 -10.82 -20.40 -1.14
CA THR A 27 -10.71 -21.79 -0.67
C THR A 27 -10.93 -22.81 -1.79
N THR A 28 -11.62 -22.37 -2.85
CA THR A 28 -11.85 -23.16 -4.03
C THR A 28 -11.36 -22.41 -5.25
N THR A 29 -10.53 -23.07 -6.07
CA THR A 29 -9.92 -22.41 -7.23
C THR A 29 -10.95 -22.21 -8.35
N ARG A 30 -10.78 -21.15 -9.15
CA ARG A 30 -11.55 -20.92 -10.39
C ARG A 30 -11.72 -22.17 -11.26
N ARG A 31 -10.72 -23.05 -11.34
CA ARG A 31 -10.72 -24.26 -12.19
C ARG A 31 -11.49 -25.44 -11.58
N ALA A 32 -11.69 -25.48 -10.26
CA ALA A 32 -12.20 -26.67 -9.56
C ALA A 32 -13.67 -26.57 -9.11
N SER A 33 -14.24 -25.38 -8.89
CA SER A 33 -15.61 -25.24 -8.34
C SER A 33 -16.47 -24.14 -8.98
N LYS A 34 -15.88 -22.97 -9.29
CA LYS A 34 -16.64 -21.75 -9.62
C LYS A 34 -17.18 -21.72 -11.07
N GLN A 35 -16.87 -22.73 -11.88
CA GLN A 35 -17.41 -22.89 -13.25
C GLN A 35 -18.70 -23.70 -13.35
N GLY A 36 -19.26 -24.21 -12.25
CA GLY A 36 -20.49 -25.00 -12.29
C GLY A 36 -21.68 -24.25 -12.87
N THR A 37 -21.81 -22.95 -12.54
CA THR A 37 -22.84 -22.06 -13.08
C THR A 37 -22.20 -20.72 -13.48
N VAL A 38 -22.36 -20.32 -14.74
CA VAL A 38 -21.88 -19.02 -15.25
C VAL A 38 -23.06 -18.11 -15.55
N CYS A 39 -23.19 -17.04 -14.77
CA CYS A 39 -24.18 -15.99 -14.94
C CYS A 39 -23.57 -14.85 -15.77
N ASN A 40 -23.60 -15.01 -17.09
CA ASN A 40 -23.15 -13.98 -18.03
C ASN A 40 -24.12 -12.79 -18.00
N VAL A 41 -23.63 -11.58 -17.68
CA VAL A 41 -24.45 -10.37 -17.52
C VAL A 41 -25.33 -10.06 -18.74
N LEU A 42 -24.93 -10.47 -19.95
CA LEU A 42 -25.73 -10.30 -21.17
C LEU A 42 -27.05 -11.11 -21.13
N LYS A 43 -27.08 -12.23 -20.40
CA LYS A 43 -28.31 -13.03 -20.18
C LYS A 43 -29.22 -12.44 -19.10
N TYR A 44 -28.76 -11.43 -18.37
CA TYR A 44 -29.48 -10.75 -17.30
C TYR A 44 -29.80 -9.29 -17.66
N GLY A 45 -29.92 -9.00 -18.96
CA GLY A 45 -30.30 -7.67 -19.47
C GLY A 45 -29.14 -6.70 -19.69
N GLY A 46 -27.90 -7.12 -19.45
CA GLY A 46 -26.72 -6.32 -19.77
C GLY A 46 -26.53 -6.17 -21.28
N VAL A 47 -26.04 -5.02 -21.71
CA VAL A 47 -25.72 -4.72 -23.11
C VAL A 47 -24.28 -4.23 -23.16
N ALA A 48 -23.48 -4.79 -24.06
CA ALA A 48 -22.12 -4.32 -24.34
C ALA A 48 -22.17 -2.98 -25.08
N SER A 49 -22.43 -1.92 -24.33
CA SER A 49 -22.39 -0.54 -24.74
C SER A 49 -21.87 0.31 -23.59
N LYS A 50 -20.95 1.23 -23.92
CA LYS A 50 -20.38 2.21 -22.99
C LYS A 50 -21.42 3.12 -22.31
N THR A 51 -22.63 3.20 -22.85
CA THR A 51 -23.73 4.04 -22.31
C THR A 51 -24.85 3.26 -21.64
N SER A 52 -24.96 1.94 -21.88
CA SER A 52 -26.02 1.12 -21.29
C SER A 52 -25.65 0.69 -19.88
N ASP A 53 -26.57 0.84 -18.93
CA ASP A 53 -26.31 0.54 -17.51
C ASP A 53 -26.19 -0.97 -17.23
N VAL A 54 -24.99 -1.41 -16.88
CA VAL A 54 -24.69 -2.79 -16.54
C VAL A 54 -24.99 -3.13 -15.07
N GLY A 55 -25.20 -2.13 -14.21
CA GLY A 55 -25.43 -2.32 -12.78
C GLY A 55 -26.56 -3.31 -12.45
N PRO A 56 -27.79 -3.14 -12.99
CA PRO A 56 -28.89 -4.08 -12.76
C PRO A 56 -28.61 -5.50 -13.24
N ALA A 57 -27.86 -5.65 -14.33
CA ALA A 57 -27.49 -6.96 -14.87
C ALA A 57 -26.46 -7.67 -13.98
N ILE A 58 -25.47 -6.95 -13.46
CA ILE A 58 -24.51 -7.48 -12.47
C ILE A 58 -25.24 -7.93 -11.20
N ALA A 59 -26.15 -7.11 -10.67
CA ALA A 59 -26.91 -7.45 -9.47
C ALA A 59 -27.78 -8.71 -9.67
N SER A 60 -28.43 -8.83 -10.82
CA SER A 60 -29.26 -9.98 -11.18
C SER A 60 -28.44 -11.25 -11.40
N ALA A 61 -27.30 -11.14 -12.10
CA ALA A 61 -26.36 -12.25 -12.28
C ALA A 61 -25.76 -12.72 -10.94
N PHE A 62 -25.40 -11.79 -10.05
CA PHE A 62 -24.96 -12.10 -8.69
C PHE A 62 -26.05 -12.83 -7.91
N ALA A 63 -27.30 -12.36 -7.93
CA ALA A 63 -28.39 -13.04 -7.22
C ALA A 63 -28.54 -14.51 -7.64
N ALA A 64 -28.30 -14.83 -8.92
CA ALA A 64 -28.33 -16.19 -9.45
C ALA A 64 -27.06 -17.01 -9.16
N CYS A 65 -25.88 -16.39 -9.09
CA CYS A 65 -24.59 -17.09 -8.99
C CYS A 65 -23.86 -16.94 -7.64
N LYS A 66 -24.39 -16.18 -6.67
CA LYS A 66 -23.68 -15.89 -5.42
C LYS A 66 -23.37 -17.10 -4.54
N ASN A 67 -23.92 -18.28 -4.83
CA ASN A 67 -23.67 -19.53 -4.12
C ASN A 67 -22.98 -20.54 -5.05
N GLY A 68 -21.67 -20.44 -5.21
CA GLY A 68 -20.87 -21.38 -6.01
C GLY A 68 -20.69 -21.06 -7.50
N GLY A 69 -21.25 -19.96 -8.02
CA GLY A 69 -21.21 -19.60 -9.43
C GLY A 69 -20.25 -18.47 -9.78
N THR A 70 -20.16 -18.14 -11.07
CA THR A 70 -19.39 -17.02 -11.60
C THR A 70 -20.30 -15.98 -12.22
N VAL A 71 -20.21 -14.73 -11.76
CA VAL A 71 -20.71 -13.56 -12.49
C VAL A 71 -19.70 -13.24 -13.58
N TYR A 72 -20.12 -13.31 -14.85
CA TYR A 72 -19.22 -13.11 -15.99
C TYR A 72 -19.59 -11.84 -16.76
N VAL A 73 -18.63 -10.92 -16.83
CA VAL A 73 -18.67 -9.72 -17.68
C VAL A 73 -17.75 -9.98 -18.88
N PRO A 74 -18.29 -10.35 -20.05
CA PRO A 74 -17.48 -10.71 -21.21
C PRO A 74 -16.72 -9.50 -21.80
N PRO A 75 -15.76 -9.73 -22.72
CA PRO A 75 -15.13 -8.65 -23.46
C PRO A 75 -16.14 -7.72 -24.12
N GLY A 76 -15.96 -6.42 -23.89
CA GLY A 76 -16.88 -5.37 -24.33
C GLY A 76 -16.75 -4.12 -23.47
N GLU A 77 -17.46 -3.07 -23.85
CA GLU A 77 -17.58 -1.85 -23.05
C GLU A 77 -18.96 -1.78 -22.39
N TYR A 78 -19.02 -1.35 -21.14
CA TYR A 78 -20.24 -1.34 -20.34
C TYR A 78 -20.38 -0.05 -19.57
N GLY A 79 -21.45 0.71 -19.77
CA GLY A 79 -21.78 1.85 -18.92
C GLY A 79 -22.25 1.40 -17.55
N MET A 80 -22.03 2.20 -16.51
CA MET A 80 -22.54 1.93 -15.17
C MET A 80 -23.09 3.22 -14.55
N SER A 81 -24.42 3.31 -14.48
CA SER A 81 -25.13 4.43 -13.85
C SER A 81 -25.78 4.08 -12.53
N THR A 82 -25.90 2.79 -12.21
CA THR A 82 -26.43 2.31 -10.94
C THR A 82 -25.37 1.48 -10.21
N TRP A 83 -25.02 1.92 -9.00
CA TRP A 83 -24.08 1.20 -8.13
C TRP A 83 -24.68 -0.11 -7.62
N VAL A 84 -23.81 -1.11 -7.39
CA VAL A 84 -24.23 -2.43 -6.91
C VAL A 84 -23.69 -2.72 -5.52
N SER A 85 -24.55 -3.31 -4.68
CA SER A 85 -24.17 -3.92 -3.41
C SER A 85 -24.39 -5.43 -3.49
N LEU A 86 -23.31 -6.19 -3.45
CA LEU A 86 -23.24 -7.63 -3.65
C LEU A 86 -22.95 -8.30 -2.30
N SER A 87 -24.02 -8.62 -1.58
CA SER A 87 -23.95 -9.07 -0.18
C SER A 87 -24.23 -10.57 -0.01
N GLY A 88 -23.51 -11.22 0.90
CA GLY A 88 -23.82 -12.58 1.34
C GLY A 88 -23.47 -13.68 0.33
N GLY A 89 -22.43 -13.50 -0.48
CA GLY A 89 -21.95 -14.53 -1.41
C GLY A 89 -21.09 -15.59 -0.74
N LYS A 90 -21.11 -16.82 -1.28
CA LYS A 90 -20.34 -17.97 -0.81
C LYS A 90 -19.77 -18.75 -1.99
N GLY A 91 -18.46 -18.88 -2.07
CA GLY A 91 -17.80 -19.71 -3.09
C GLY A 91 -17.99 -19.20 -4.52
N TRP A 92 -18.08 -17.88 -4.72
CA TRP A 92 -18.42 -17.30 -6.02
C TRP A 92 -17.24 -16.50 -6.61
N ALA A 93 -17.32 -16.18 -7.90
CA ALA A 93 -16.34 -15.35 -8.57
C ALA A 93 -16.98 -14.26 -9.42
N MET A 94 -16.24 -13.17 -9.62
CA MET A 94 -16.51 -12.17 -10.65
C MET A 94 -15.39 -12.23 -11.70
N GLN A 95 -15.71 -12.72 -12.88
CA GLN A 95 -14.81 -12.70 -14.03
C GLN A 95 -15.09 -11.45 -14.86
N LEU A 96 -14.19 -10.46 -14.77
CA LEU A 96 -14.24 -9.19 -15.47
C LEU A 96 -13.29 -9.23 -16.68
N ASP A 97 -13.81 -9.54 -17.86
CA ASP A 97 -13.05 -9.49 -19.12
C ASP A 97 -13.42 -8.28 -19.99
N GLY A 98 -14.48 -7.56 -19.62
CA GLY A 98 -14.85 -6.28 -20.21
C GLY A 98 -14.30 -5.06 -19.47
N ILE A 99 -14.67 -3.88 -19.97
CA ILE A 99 -14.36 -2.59 -19.34
C ILE A 99 -15.66 -1.95 -18.87
N ILE A 100 -15.74 -1.64 -17.57
CA ILE A 100 -16.85 -0.90 -16.98
C ILE A 100 -16.50 0.58 -16.95
N TYR A 101 -17.34 1.43 -17.51
CA TYR A 101 -17.20 2.88 -17.53
C TYR A 101 -18.25 3.52 -16.63
N ARG A 102 -17.82 4.37 -15.71
CA ARG A 102 -18.75 5.17 -14.90
C ARG A 102 -19.57 6.10 -15.80
N THR A 103 -20.89 6.02 -15.70
CA THR A 103 -21.83 7.00 -16.28
C THR A 103 -22.72 7.65 -15.22
N GLY A 104 -22.83 7.03 -14.03
CA GLY A 104 -23.55 7.57 -12.87
C GLY A 104 -22.76 8.61 -12.09
N SER A 105 -23.45 9.45 -11.32
CA SER A 105 -22.87 10.56 -10.55
C SER A 105 -23.15 10.47 -9.05
N GLN A 106 -23.79 9.40 -8.59
CA GLN A 106 -24.14 9.21 -7.18
C GLN A 106 -22.86 8.99 -6.35
N ASN A 107 -22.88 9.43 -5.09
CA ASN A 107 -21.84 9.08 -4.13
C ASN A 107 -21.94 7.60 -3.72
N GLY A 108 -20.93 7.09 -3.02
CA GLY A 108 -20.89 5.71 -2.51
C GLY A 108 -19.72 4.92 -3.11
N ASN A 109 -19.94 3.63 -3.36
CA ASN A 109 -18.99 2.75 -4.05
C ASN A 109 -19.68 2.20 -5.30
N MET A 110 -19.04 2.26 -6.47
CA MET A 110 -19.62 1.71 -7.70
C MET A 110 -19.92 0.22 -7.54
N ILE A 111 -18.95 -0.52 -7.01
CA ILE A 111 -19.08 -1.93 -6.65
C ILE A 111 -18.76 -2.08 -5.16
N TYR A 112 -19.75 -2.54 -4.39
CA TYR A 112 -19.58 -2.88 -2.98
C TYR A 112 -19.83 -4.37 -2.77
N ILE A 113 -18.82 -5.11 -2.30
CA ILE A 113 -18.94 -6.54 -1.98
C ILE A 113 -18.85 -6.67 -0.46
N GLU A 114 -19.83 -7.30 0.15
CA GLU A 114 -19.86 -7.41 1.62
C GLU A 114 -20.30 -8.78 2.13
N LYS A 115 -19.83 -9.12 3.33
CA LYS A 115 -20.24 -10.33 4.08
C LYS A 115 -20.15 -11.59 3.22
N THR A 116 -19.03 -11.75 2.53
CA THR A 116 -18.81 -12.77 1.52
C THR A 116 -17.67 -13.70 1.93
N SER A 117 -17.76 -14.98 1.61
CA SER A 117 -16.69 -15.96 1.87
C SER A 117 -16.31 -16.72 0.60
N ASP A 118 -15.04 -17.06 0.42
CA ASP A 118 -14.51 -17.77 -0.75
C ASP A 118 -14.84 -17.03 -2.07
N PHE A 119 -14.15 -15.90 -2.28
CA PHE A 119 -14.40 -14.97 -3.38
C PHE A 119 -13.18 -14.79 -4.29
N GLU A 120 -13.39 -14.67 -5.60
CA GLU A 120 -12.31 -14.37 -6.56
C GLU A 120 -12.81 -13.31 -7.55
N LEU A 121 -12.12 -12.16 -7.63
CA LEU A 121 -12.29 -11.16 -8.68
C LEU A 121 -11.07 -11.23 -9.60
N TYR A 122 -11.30 -11.47 -10.88
CA TYR A 122 -10.19 -11.58 -11.83
C TYR A 122 -10.58 -11.21 -13.26
N SER A 123 -9.55 -10.94 -14.08
CA SER A 123 -9.68 -10.99 -15.54
C SER A 123 -8.94 -12.22 -16.07
N SER A 124 -9.59 -13.00 -16.93
CA SER A 124 -8.93 -14.10 -17.65
C SER A 124 -7.96 -13.60 -18.73
N THR A 125 -8.08 -12.33 -19.10
CA THR A 125 -7.31 -11.68 -20.15
C THR A 125 -6.27 -10.69 -19.62
N SER A 126 -6.21 -10.47 -18.31
CA SER A 126 -5.42 -9.40 -17.67
C SER A 126 -5.69 -8.00 -18.24
N ARG A 127 -6.88 -7.81 -18.83
CA ARG A 127 -7.32 -6.58 -19.49
C ARG A 127 -8.66 -6.05 -18.97
N GLY A 128 -9.29 -6.76 -18.03
CA GLY A 128 -10.48 -6.30 -17.33
C GLY A 128 -10.20 -5.02 -16.57
N ALA A 129 -11.08 -4.03 -16.71
CA ALA A 129 -10.85 -2.73 -16.11
C ALA A 129 -12.14 -2.05 -15.64
N ILE A 130 -11.99 -1.15 -14.66
CA ILE A 130 -13.03 -0.19 -14.29
C ILE A 130 -12.47 1.22 -14.49
N GLN A 131 -13.06 1.95 -15.43
CA GLN A 131 -12.77 3.36 -15.71
C GLN A 131 -13.76 4.23 -14.93
N GLY A 132 -13.27 4.89 -13.89
CA GLY A 132 -14.06 5.72 -12.98
C GLY A 132 -14.38 7.12 -13.49
N TYR A 133 -13.69 7.63 -14.53
CA TYR A 133 -13.84 9.00 -15.03
C TYR A 133 -13.88 10.06 -13.92
N GLY A 134 -12.95 9.95 -12.97
CA GLY A 134 -12.76 10.85 -11.84
C GLY A 134 -12.43 12.28 -12.28
N TYR A 135 -11.68 12.44 -13.38
CA TYR A 135 -11.34 13.76 -13.93
C TYR A 135 -12.56 14.67 -14.17
N GLU A 136 -13.74 14.11 -14.41
CA GLU A 136 -14.99 14.86 -14.57
C GLU A 136 -15.40 15.60 -13.29
N PHE A 137 -15.01 15.09 -12.13
CA PHE A 137 -15.20 15.73 -10.83
C PHE A 137 -13.99 16.60 -10.45
N HIS A 138 -12.78 16.10 -10.68
CA HIS A 138 -11.54 16.74 -10.23
C HIS A 138 -11.28 18.08 -10.94
N LYS A 139 -11.64 18.22 -12.22
CA LYS A 139 -11.54 19.49 -12.96
C LYS A 139 -12.36 20.63 -12.33
N ASP A 140 -13.36 20.28 -11.52
CA ASP A 140 -14.23 21.20 -10.79
C ASP A 140 -13.92 21.24 -9.27
N GLY A 141 -12.82 20.61 -8.83
CA GLY A 141 -12.42 20.53 -7.42
C GLY A 141 -13.37 19.70 -6.55
N LYS A 142 -13.98 18.66 -7.12
CA LYS A 142 -14.94 17.78 -6.44
C LYS A 142 -14.46 16.33 -6.44
N TYR A 143 -15.05 15.55 -5.53
CA TYR A 143 -14.93 14.10 -5.50
C TYR A 143 -16.30 13.45 -5.77
N GLY A 144 -16.28 12.18 -6.19
CA GLY A 144 -17.48 11.40 -6.45
C GLY A 144 -17.51 10.07 -5.72
N ALA A 145 -17.96 9.01 -6.40
CA ALA A 145 -17.93 7.64 -5.86
C ALA A 145 -16.49 7.09 -5.74
N ARG A 146 -16.34 6.09 -4.88
CA ARG A 146 -15.21 5.16 -4.90
C ARG A 146 -15.47 4.07 -5.93
N ILE A 147 -14.43 3.48 -6.51
CA ILE A 147 -14.61 2.39 -7.48
C ILE A 147 -15.06 1.11 -6.75
N MET A 148 -14.25 0.60 -5.82
CA MET A 148 -14.50 -0.70 -5.21
C MET A 148 -14.26 -0.73 -3.71
N ARG A 149 -15.18 -1.38 -2.99
CA ARG A 149 -15.00 -1.72 -1.57
C ARG A 149 -15.34 -3.19 -1.34
N LEU A 150 -14.48 -3.90 -0.63
CA LEU A 150 -14.79 -5.17 0.03
C LEU A 150 -14.93 -4.88 1.52
N SER A 151 -15.99 -5.39 2.16
CA SER A 151 -16.15 -5.28 3.61
C SER A 151 -16.55 -6.62 4.23
N HIS A 152 -15.81 -7.06 5.25
CA HIS A 152 -16.04 -8.35 5.90
C HIS A 152 -16.04 -9.51 4.88
N VAL A 153 -15.03 -9.53 4.02
CA VAL A 153 -14.80 -10.60 3.04
C VAL A 153 -13.69 -11.53 3.55
N THR A 154 -13.93 -12.83 3.51
CA THR A 154 -12.98 -13.85 3.98
C THR A 154 -12.60 -14.83 2.88
N ASP A 155 -11.35 -15.28 2.86
CA ASP A 155 -10.79 -16.21 1.87
C ASP A 155 -11.03 -15.68 0.45
N PHE A 156 -10.24 -14.69 0.03
CA PHE A 156 -10.49 -14.01 -1.24
C PHE A 156 -9.23 -13.65 -2.01
N SER A 157 -9.40 -13.46 -3.32
CA SER A 157 -8.37 -12.84 -4.15
C SER A 157 -8.95 -11.80 -5.12
N ILE A 158 -8.13 -10.79 -5.42
CA ILE A 158 -8.35 -9.81 -6.48
C ILE A 158 -7.08 -9.76 -7.34
N HIS A 159 -7.19 -10.00 -8.64
CA HIS A 159 -6.01 -9.96 -9.50
C HIS A 159 -6.28 -9.75 -10.98
N ASP A 160 -5.23 -9.43 -11.74
CA ASP A 160 -5.26 -9.32 -13.20
C ASP A 160 -6.22 -8.24 -13.71
N ILE A 161 -6.40 -7.14 -12.97
CA ILE A 161 -7.33 -6.07 -13.33
C ILE A 161 -6.67 -4.68 -13.26
N ALA A 162 -7.32 -3.71 -13.90
CA ALA A 162 -6.99 -2.29 -13.79
C ALA A 162 -8.12 -1.49 -13.12
N LEU A 163 -7.78 -0.64 -12.15
CA LEU A 163 -8.70 0.35 -11.56
C LEU A 163 -8.21 1.75 -11.91
N VAL A 164 -9.00 2.49 -12.67
CA VAL A 164 -8.51 3.69 -13.35
C VAL A 164 -9.39 4.88 -13.03
N ASP A 165 -8.76 6.00 -12.66
CA ASP A 165 -9.38 7.32 -12.52
C ASP A 165 -10.60 7.30 -11.60
N ALA A 166 -10.41 6.82 -10.36
CA ALA A 166 -11.48 6.88 -9.37
C ALA A 166 -11.88 8.33 -9.09
N PRO A 167 -13.19 8.65 -9.01
CA PRO A 167 -13.63 9.96 -8.50
C PRO A 167 -13.25 10.23 -7.05
N GLN A 168 -12.96 9.18 -6.27
CA GLN A 168 -12.35 9.23 -4.95
C GLN A 168 -11.39 8.04 -4.79
N PHE A 169 -11.66 7.06 -3.93
CA PHE A 169 -10.78 5.91 -3.69
C PHE A 169 -10.94 4.81 -4.75
N HIS A 170 -9.85 4.12 -5.07
CA HIS A 170 -9.86 3.02 -6.05
C HIS A 170 -10.31 1.70 -5.40
N LEU A 171 -9.60 1.24 -4.36
CA LEU A 171 -9.88 -0.01 -3.67
C LEU A 171 -9.80 0.16 -2.15
N THR A 172 -10.85 -0.28 -1.45
CA THR A 172 -10.83 -0.42 0.00
C THR A 172 -11.13 -1.85 0.42
N LEU A 173 -10.24 -2.44 1.20
CA LEU A 173 -10.41 -3.72 1.89
C LEU A 173 -10.68 -3.43 3.35
N ASP A 174 -11.93 -3.54 3.77
CA ASP A 174 -12.39 -3.16 5.10
C ASP A 174 -12.71 -4.39 5.95
N GLN A 175 -11.91 -4.63 6.99
CA GLN A 175 -12.06 -5.77 7.89
C GLN A 175 -12.14 -7.10 7.14
N CYS A 176 -11.25 -7.28 6.17
CA CYS A 176 -11.18 -8.49 5.36
C CYS A 176 -10.16 -9.50 5.93
N THR A 177 -10.28 -10.79 5.60
CA THR A 177 -9.40 -11.82 6.17
C THR A 177 -9.00 -12.89 5.14
N ASN A 178 -7.77 -13.42 5.24
CA ASN A 178 -7.24 -14.45 4.34
C ASN A 178 -7.26 -14.00 2.86
N GLY A 179 -6.78 -12.78 2.61
CA GLY A 179 -6.87 -12.10 1.31
C GLY A 179 -5.58 -12.14 0.50
N GLU A 180 -5.69 -12.18 -0.83
CA GLU A 180 -4.55 -12.03 -1.75
C GLU A 180 -4.87 -10.98 -2.83
N LEU A 181 -4.06 -9.94 -2.97
CA LEU A 181 -4.20 -8.91 -4.01
C LEU A 181 -2.92 -8.87 -4.85
N TYR A 182 -3.02 -9.11 -6.15
CA TYR A 182 -1.84 -9.12 -7.01
C TYR A 182 -2.11 -8.81 -8.48
N ASN A 183 -1.06 -8.63 -9.27
CA ASN A 183 -1.14 -8.36 -10.71
C ASN A 183 -2.18 -7.28 -11.02
N THR A 184 -2.11 -6.18 -10.28
CA THR A 184 -3.12 -5.12 -10.35
C THR A 184 -2.43 -3.78 -10.61
N VAL A 185 -3.00 -3.00 -11.51
CA VAL A 185 -2.56 -1.62 -11.78
C VAL A 185 -3.65 -0.65 -11.40
N ILE A 186 -3.28 0.36 -10.61
CA ILE A 186 -4.15 1.44 -10.18
C ILE A 186 -3.58 2.75 -10.70
N ARG A 187 -4.39 3.51 -11.44
CA ARG A 187 -3.96 4.81 -12.00
C ARG A 187 -5.03 5.87 -11.84
N GLY A 188 -4.84 6.74 -10.87
CA GLY A 188 -5.71 7.87 -10.54
C GLY A 188 -5.12 9.24 -10.91
N GLY A 189 -5.85 10.29 -10.53
CA GLY A 189 -5.48 11.68 -10.77
C GLY A 189 -4.37 12.20 -9.84
N SER A 190 -3.81 13.35 -10.21
CA SER A 190 -2.70 14.00 -9.50
C SER A 190 -3.14 14.87 -8.31
N GLU A 191 -3.97 14.35 -7.41
CA GLU A 191 -4.37 15.02 -6.15
C GLU A 191 -4.59 14.06 -4.97
N GLY A 192 -4.71 14.62 -3.76
CA GLY A 192 -5.04 13.87 -2.55
C GLY A 192 -6.49 13.37 -2.56
N GLY A 193 -6.81 12.39 -1.71
CA GLY A 193 -8.12 11.75 -1.64
C GLY A 193 -8.42 10.76 -2.77
N LEU A 194 -7.41 10.40 -3.57
CA LEU A 194 -7.46 9.46 -4.69
C LEU A 194 -6.72 8.15 -4.39
N ASP A 195 -6.92 7.66 -3.16
CA ASP A 195 -6.26 6.53 -2.52
C ASP A 195 -6.26 5.29 -3.43
N GLY A 196 -5.12 4.59 -3.48
CA GLY A 196 -4.93 3.36 -4.24
C GLY A 196 -5.60 2.19 -3.53
N VAL A 197 -4.89 1.64 -2.53
CA VAL A 197 -5.40 0.55 -1.69
C VAL A 197 -5.36 0.96 -0.22
N ASP A 198 -6.54 1.04 0.38
CA ASP A 198 -6.72 1.09 1.82
C ASP A 198 -7.07 -0.30 2.36
N VAL A 199 -6.35 -0.79 3.37
CA VAL A 199 -6.54 -2.15 3.88
C VAL A 199 -6.60 -2.23 5.41
N SER A 200 -7.64 -2.88 5.94
CA SER A 200 -7.77 -3.32 7.34
C SER A 200 -8.25 -4.77 7.40
N GLY A 201 -8.02 -5.42 8.54
CA GLY A 201 -8.37 -6.83 8.78
C GLY A 201 -7.16 -7.70 9.12
N SER A 202 -7.05 -8.91 8.59
CA SER A 202 -5.94 -9.80 8.99
C SER A 202 -5.57 -10.86 7.96
N ASN A 203 -4.32 -11.32 8.00
CA ASN A 203 -3.83 -12.38 7.12
C ASN A 203 -4.04 -12.03 5.63
N ILE A 204 -3.47 -10.92 5.18
CA ILE A 204 -3.60 -10.42 3.80
C ILE A 204 -2.22 -10.31 3.16
N TRP A 205 -2.09 -10.86 1.95
CA TRP A 205 -0.91 -10.72 1.11
C TRP A 205 -1.21 -9.77 -0.05
N ILE A 206 -0.46 -8.69 -0.18
CA ILE A 206 -0.57 -7.74 -1.28
C ILE A 206 0.77 -7.74 -2.00
N HIS A 207 0.82 -8.14 -3.25
CA HIS A 207 2.08 -8.15 -4.00
C HIS A 207 1.91 -7.85 -5.47
N ASP A 208 2.97 -7.35 -6.12
CA ASP A 208 2.95 -7.11 -7.56
C ASP A 208 1.81 -6.14 -7.97
N VAL A 209 1.81 -4.96 -7.32
CA VAL A 209 0.83 -3.88 -7.55
C VAL A 209 1.54 -2.58 -7.94
N GLU A 210 1.09 -1.94 -9.01
CA GLU A 210 1.49 -0.58 -9.37
C GLU A 210 0.39 0.41 -9.00
N VAL A 211 0.76 1.51 -8.34
CA VAL A 211 -0.15 2.61 -8.00
C VAL A 211 0.43 3.94 -8.47
N SER A 212 -0.37 4.70 -9.22
CA SER A 212 -0.12 6.11 -9.57
C SER A 212 -1.28 6.97 -9.10
N ASN A 213 -1.01 7.97 -8.26
CA ASN A 213 -1.98 8.94 -7.69
C ASN A 213 -1.21 10.05 -6.96
N ARG A 214 -1.81 10.79 -6.03
CA ARG A 214 -1.08 11.68 -5.10
C ARG A 214 -1.49 11.51 -3.63
N ASP A 215 -2.08 10.36 -3.32
CA ASP A 215 -2.44 9.92 -1.97
C ASP A 215 -1.97 8.48 -1.73
N GLU A 216 -2.61 7.73 -0.82
CA GLU A 216 -2.21 6.39 -0.41
C GLU A 216 -1.81 5.46 -1.59
N CYS A 217 -0.62 4.86 -1.51
CA CYS A 217 -0.22 3.76 -2.38
C CYS A 217 -0.89 2.46 -1.88
N ILE A 218 -0.22 1.70 -1.02
CA ILE A 218 -0.81 0.63 -0.21
C ILE A 218 -0.74 1.06 1.25
N THR A 219 -1.89 1.34 1.87
CA THR A 219 -1.95 1.91 3.21
C THR A 219 -2.74 1.06 4.19
N ILE A 220 -2.12 0.78 5.34
CA ILE A 220 -2.73 0.05 6.44
C ILE A 220 -3.64 0.99 7.26
N LYS A 221 -4.88 0.56 7.47
CA LYS A 221 -5.87 1.18 8.36
C LYS A 221 -6.15 0.27 9.57
N ASN A 222 -6.65 0.86 10.65
CA ASN A 222 -6.96 0.13 11.88
C ASN A 222 -8.29 -0.66 11.77
N THR A 223 -8.42 -1.85 12.34
CA THR A 223 -7.39 -2.73 12.93
C THR A 223 -6.74 -3.60 11.87
N ALA A 224 -5.46 -3.96 12.03
CA ALA A 224 -4.73 -4.75 11.03
C ALA A 224 -3.67 -5.68 11.63
N ASN A 225 -3.64 -6.96 11.24
CA ASN A 225 -2.55 -7.83 11.68
C ASN A 225 -2.16 -8.95 10.71
N HIS A 226 -0.91 -9.41 10.82
CA HIS A 226 -0.35 -10.50 10.00
C HIS A 226 -0.51 -10.22 8.51
N MET A 227 0.10 -9.14 8.00
CA MET A 227 0.01 -8.79 6.57
C MET A 227 1.40 -8.72 5.96
N LEU A 228 1.48 -9.16 4.70
CA LEU A 228 2.68 -9.09 3.87
C LEU A 228 2.38 -8.22 2.66
N ILE A 229 3.14 -7.15 2.49
CA ILE A 229 3.01 -6.20 1.39
C ILE A 229 4.36 -6.16 0.66
N GLU A 230 4.44 -6.62 -0.58
CA GLU A 230 5.73 -6.71 -1.27
C GLU A 230 5.72 -6.55 -2.78
N ASN A 231 6.86 -6.20 -3.37
CA ASN A 231 6.96 -5.90 -4.80
C ASN A 231 5.92 -4.85 -5.23
N ILE A 232 5.94 -3.69 -4.56
CA ILE A 232 5.00 -2.60 -4.81
C ILE A 232 5.71 -1.48 -5.58
N TYR A 233 5.05 -1.01 -6.63
CA TYR A 233 5.49 0.12 -7.43
C TYR A 233 4.61 1.34 -7.20
N CYS A 234 5.02 2.23 -6.30
CA CYS A 234 4.40 3.54 -6.13
C CYS A 234 4.97 4.50 -7.18
N ASN A 235 4.37 4.46 -8.37
CA ASN A 235 4.80 5.18 -9.58
C ASN A 235 4.16 6.57 -9.66
N TRP A 236 4.77 7.55 -8.98
CA TRP A 236 4.17 8.87 -8.74
C TRP A 236 2.87 8.73 -7.94
N SER A 237 3.02 8.60 -6.62
CA SER A 237 1.93 8.36 -5.65
C SER A 237 2.00 9.37 -4.49
N GLY A 238 1.16 9.26 -3.47
CA GLY A 238 1.50 9.73 -2.13
C GLY A 238 2.55 8.85 -1.47
N GLY A 239 2.53 7.54 -1.75
CA GLY A 239 3.43 6.54 -1.15
C GLY A 239 2.70 5.66 -0.14
N CYS A 240 3.36 4.60 0.31
CA CYS A 240 2.78 3.69 1.31
C CYS A 240 2.70 4.39 2.68
N ALA A 241 1.72 3.99 3.49
CA ALA A 241 1.56 4.53 4.83
C ALA A 241 0.86 3.57 5.81
N MET A 242 0.77 4.02 7.06
CA MET A 242 -0.10 3.47 8.09
C MET A 242 -0.86 4.63 8.76
N GLY A 243 -2.18 4.52 8.78
CA GLY A 243 -3.09 5.50 9.37
C GLY A 243 -4.00 6.22 8.38
N SER A 244 -4.63 7.32 8.76
CA SER A 244 -4.42 8.05 10.02
C SER A 244 -4.87 7.26 11.25
N LEU A 245 -4.04 7.25 12.28
CA LEU A 245 -4.26 6.51 13.52
C LEU A 245 -4.82 7.44 14.60
N GLY A 246 -5.90 7.01 15.25
CA GLY A 246 -6.59 7.74 16.30
C GLY A 246 -6.80 6.89 17.56
N LEU A 247 -8.02 6.40 17.75
CA LEU A 247 -8.41 5.64 18.93
C LEU A 247 -8.40 4.14 18.68
N ASP A 248 -8.19 3.40 19.76
CA ASP A 248 -8.24 1.95 19.89
C ASP A 248 -7.39 1.27 18.81
N ILE A 249 -6.16 1.78 18.64
CA ILE A 249 -5.22 1.26 17.65
C ILE A 249 -4.71 -0.11 18.07
N ASP A 250 -4.82 -1.06 17.15
CA ASP A 250 -4.30 -2.41 17.27
C ASP A 250 -3.79 -2.85 15.90
N ILE A 251 -2.51 -2.58 15.64
CA ILE A 251 -1.84 -2.93 14.40
C ILE A 251 -0.54 -3.67 14.70
N HIS A 252 -0.39 -4.90 14.22
CA HIS A 252 0.82 -5.67 14.51
C HIS A 252 1.16 -6.78 13.50
N HIS A 253 2.42 -7.22 13.47
CA HIS A 253 2.90 -8.22 12.49
C HIS A 253 2.66 -7.78 11.03
N ILE A 254 3.07 -6.56 10.69
CA ILE A 254 2.99 -6.02 9.32
C ILE A 254 4.38 -6.01 8.69
N VAL A 255 4.50 -6.55 7.49
CA VAL A 255 5.73 -6.55 6.71
C VAL A 255 5.51 -5.78 5.41
N TYR A 256 6.36 -4.78 5.14
CA TYR A 256 6.56 -4.21 3.81
C TYR A 256 7.95 -4.60 3.31
N ASN A 257 8.03 -5.22 2.14
CA ASN A 257 9.30 -5.67 1.56
C ASN A 257 9.38 -5.34 0.06
N ASN A 258 10.53 -4.94 -0.48
CA ASN A 258 10.67 -4.62 -1.91
C ASN A 258 9.67 -3.56 -2.40
N ILE A 259 9.77 -2.35 -1.86
CA ILE A 259 8.91 -1.23 -2.22
C ILE A 259 9.70 -0.23 -3.05
N TYR A 260 9.30 -0.02 -4.30
CA TYR A 260 9.88 1.02 -5.16
C TYR A 260 8.95 2.24 -5.17
N THR A 261 9.51 3.43 -4.93
CA THR A 261 8.73 4.66 -4.83
C THR A 261 9.43 5.81 -5.54
N VAL A 262 8.75 6.42 -6.51
CA VAL A 262 9.27 7.56 -7.28
C VAL A 262 8.29 8.72 -7.27
N ASN A 263 8.79 9.96 -7.22
CA ASN A 263 7.99 11.20 -7.29
C ASN A 263 6.83 11.26 -6.27
N SER A 264 6.99 10.60 -5.12
CA SER A 264 5.92 10.47 -4.14
C SER A 264 6.05 11.43 -2.96
N ASN A 265 5.01 11.54 -2.14
CA ASN A 265 5.06 12.37 -0.93
C ASN A 265 6.03 11.75 0.10
N GLN A 266 6.04 10.42 0.25
CA GLN A 266 6.96 9.69 1.12
C GLN A 266 7.33 8.32 0.51
N MET A 267 8.35 7.65 1.07
CA MET A 267 8.51 6.20 0.84
C MET A 267 7.65 5.40 1.81
N PHE A 268 7.64 5.79 3.09
CA PHE A 268 6.69 5.26 4.08
C PHE A 268 6.36 6.30 5.13
N MET A 269 5.08 6.40 5.51
CA MET A 269 4.64 7.28 6.60
C MET A 269 3.78 6.54 7.64
N ILE A 270 4.03 6.78 8.93
CA ILE A 270 3.09 6.42 10.01
C ILE A 270 2.53 7.73 10.56
N LYS A 271 1.21 7.93 10.45
CA LYS A 271 0.56 9.21 10.79
C LYS A 271 -0.48 9.07 11.89
N SER A 272 -0.34 9.84 12.96
CA SER A 272 -1.34 9.98 14.04
C SER A 272 -1.38 11.40 14.59
N ASN A 273 -2.39 11.70 15.41
CA ASN A 273 -2.45 12.96 16.14
C ASN A 273 -3.25 12.75 17.43
N GLY A 274 -2.55 12.62 18.57
CA GLY A 274 -3.15 12.16 19.83
C GLY A 274 -3.53 10.68 19.77
N GLY A 275 -4.61 10.31 20.46
CA GLY A 275 -5.13 8.94 20.40
C GLY A 275 -4.55 7.97 21.44
N ASN A 276 -4.77 6.67 21.24
CA ASN A 276 -4.32 5.59 22.12
C ASN A 276 -4.17 4.27 21.32
N GLY A 277 -3.75 3.20 21.99
CA GLY A 277 -3.47 1.90 21.35
C GLY A 277 -2.04 1.77 20.87
N THR A 278 -1.76 0.73 20.07
CA THR A 278 -0.40 0.30 19.74
C THR A 278 -0.21 -0.11 18.28
N VAL A 279 0.93 0.28 17.72
CA VAL A 279 1.53 -0.35 16.53
C VAL A 279 2.79 -1.09 16.96
N HIS A 280 2.90 -2.39 16.68
CA HIS A 280 4.08 -3.16 17.07
C HIS A 280 4.44 -4.33 16.15
N ASP A 281 5.66 -4.87 16.30
CA ASP A 281 6.15 -6.03 15.54
C ASP A 281 6.03 -5.84 14.02
N CYS A 282 6.46 -4.69 13.50
CA CYS A 282 6.40 -4.39 12.07
C CYS A 282 7.79 -4.23 11.46
N SER A 283 7.94 -4.63 10.19
CA SER A 283 9.20 -4.50 9.45
C SER A 283 8.99 -3.89 8.08
N PHE A 284 9.92 -3.01 7.69
CA PHE A 284 9.89 -2.25 6.45
C PHE A 284 11.26 -2.38 5.79
N THR A 285 11.41 -3.37 4.91
CA THR A 285 12.69 -3.81 4.37
C THR A 285 12.80 -3.60 2.87
N ASN A 286 14.02 -3.36 2.39
CA ASN A 286 14.34 -3.30 0.94
C ASN A 286 13.50 -2.25 0.19
N PHE A 287 13.62 -0.98 0.58
CA PHE A 287 12.97 0.10 -0.14
C PHE A 287 13.95 0.80 -1.10
N VAL A 288 13.44 1.19 -2.27
CA VAL A 288 14.17 2.01 -3.25
C VAL A 288 13.36 3.26 -3.54
N GLY A 289 13.96 4.44 -3.35
CA GLY A 289 13.26 5.71 -3.44
C GLY A 289 13.95 6.72 -4.35
N ARG A 290 13.18 7.50 -5.12
CA ARG A 290 13.73 8.62 -5.91
C ARG A 290 12.79 9.82 -5.95
N LYS A 291 13.31 11.04 -5.90
CA LYS A 291 12.55 12.29 -6.04
C LYS A 291 11.42 12.50 -5.01
N ASN A 292 11.38 11.70 -3.96
CA ASN A 292 10.30 11.74 -2.97
C ASN A 292 10.44 12.99 -2.08
N ALA A 293 9.33 13.49 -1.53
CA ALA A 293 9.38 14.63 -0.61
C ALA A 293 9.93 14.26 0.78
N TYR A 294 9.45 13.14 1.33
CA TYR A 294 9.98 12.47 2.52
C TYR A 294 10.49 11.07 2.16
N THR A 295 11.25 10.46 3.06
CA THR A 295 11.68 9.06 2.94
C THR A 295 11.01 8.24 4.04
N LEU A 296 11.54 8.24 5.26
CA LEU A 296 10.91 7.66 6.43
C LEU A 296 10.26 8.78 7.25
N ASP A 297 8.94 8.73 7.40
CA ASP A 297 8.17 9.73 8.13
C ASP A 297 7.25 9.12 9.19
N ILE A 298 7.69 9.09 10.45
CA ILE A 298 6.80 8.83 11.59
C ILE A 298 6.39 10.19 12.15
N ASP A 299 5.12 10.55 11.97
CA ASP A 299 4.53 11.80 12.45
C ASP A 299 3.40 11.52 13.43
N GLY A 300 3.73 11.57 14.73
CA GLY A 300 2.82 11.48 15.86
C GLY A 300 1.96 12.73 16.11
N HIS A 301 2.16 13.78 15.30
CA HIS A 301 1.48 15.07 15.41
C HIS A 301 0.95 15.54 14.04
N TRP A 302 0.53 14.60 13.20
CA TRP A 302 0.09 14.85 11.83
C TRP A 302 -1.18 15.71 11.80
N THR A 303 -1.00 17.01 11.58
CA THR A 303 -2.03 18.04 11.79
C THR A 303 -3.21 17.99 10.83
N GLN A 304 -3.12 17.19 9.75
CA GLN A 304 -4.25 16.93 8.87
C GLN A 304 -5.28 15.97 9.51
N LEU A 305 -4.88 15.16 10.50
CA LEU A 305 -5.83 14.49 11.37
C LEU A 305 -6.20 15.44 12.51
N LYS A 306 -7.49 15.60 12.76
CA LYS A 306 -7.97 16.29 13.96
C LYS A 306 -7.40 15.61 15.21
N LEU A 307 -6.86 16.39 16.15
CA LEU A 307 -6.33 15.87 17.41
C LEU A 307 -7.36 14.97 18.12
N GLN A 308 -6.96 13.73 18.38
CA GLN A 308 -7.75 12.72 19.07
C GLN A 308 -7.46 12.75 20.57
N PRO A 309 -8.45 12.43 21.43
CA PRO A 309 -8.21 12.36 22.87
C PRO A 309 -7.24 11.22 23.20
N GLY A 310 -6.36 11.44 24.19
CA GLY A 310 -5.36 10.46 24.63
C GLY A 310 -3.93 10.98 24.48
N ASN A 311 -2.98 10.19 25.00
CA ASN A 311 -1.57 10.59 25.11
C ASN A 311 -0.75 10.33 23.83
N GLY A 312 -1.36 9.73 22.81
CA GLY A 312 -0.68 9.28 21.60
C GLY A 312 -0.86 7.78 21.35
N VAL A 313 -0.71 7.38 20.10
CA VAL A 313 -0.54 5.97 19.72
C VAL A 313 0.89 5.55 20.06
N LEU A 314 1.05 4.41 20.74
CA LEU A 314 2.38 3.89 21.05
C LEU A 314 2.93 3.12 19.85
N TYR A 315 4.11 3.49 19.36
CA TYR A 315 4.85 2.73 18.35
C TYR A 315 6.04 2.02 19.00
N ARG A 316 6.15 0.70 18.80
CA ARG A 316 7.27 -0.07 19.32
C ARG A 316 7.65 -1.22 18.41
N ASP A 317 8.84 -1.77 18.59
CA ASP A 317 9.27 -2.99 17.89
C ASP A 317 9.15 -2.83 16.36
N LEU A 318 9.61 -1.68 15.84
CA LEU A 318 9.55 -1.33 14.41
C LEU A 318 10.95 -1.37 13.81
N THR A 319 11.12 -2.09 12.71
CA THR A 319 12.40 -2.22 12.00
C THR A 319 12.32 -1.63 10.60
N PHE A 320 13.21 -0.69 10.30
CA PHE A 320 13.42 -0.11 8.96
C PHE A 320 14.81 -0.52 8.50
N GLN A 321 14.90 -1.29 7.41
CA GLN A 321 16.18 -1.87 7.01
C GLN A 321 16.41 -1.88 5.49
N ASN A 322 17.64 -1.62 5.05
CA ASN A 322 18.07 -1.69 3.65
C ASN A 322 17.27 -0.76 2.74
N TRP A 323 17.29 0.53 3.02
CA TRP A 323 16.67 1.52 2.14
C TRP A 323 17.77 2.23 1.35
N THR A 324 17.58 2.38 0.04
CA THR A 324 18.49 3.14 -0.82
C THR A 324 17.69 4.18 -1.59
N ALA A 325 17.91 5.46 -1.31
CA ALA A 325 17.05 6.50 -1.84
C ALA A 325 17.74 7.81 -2.21
N THR A 326 17.06 8.59 -3.04
CA THR A 326 17.21 10.05 -3.08
C THR A 326 15.93 10.73 -2.61
N CYS A 327 16.06 11.94 -2.05
CA CYS A 327 14.95 12.82 -1.74
C CYS A 327 15.04 14.15 -2.49
N SER A 328 13.91 14.76 -2.83
CA SER A 328 13.86 16.00 -3.61
C SER A 328 14.60 17.17 -2.95
N ASP A 329 14.43 17.38 -1.64
CA ASP A 329 15.07 18.46 -0.87
C ASP A 329 15.14 18.09 0.62
N GLY A 330 16.27 17.51 1.01
CA GLY A 330 16.53 16.99 2.36
C GLY A 330 16.75 18.07 3.41
N SER A 331 16.92 19.33 2.97
CA SER A 331 17.07 20.50 3.85
C SER A 331 15.72 21.12 4.20
N ARG A 332 14.72 21.00 3.32
CA ARG A 332 13.36 21.44 3.59
C ARG A 332 12.54 20.37 4.30
N ARG A 333 12.80 19.09 3.98
CA ARG A 333 12.15 17.94 4.59
C ARG A 333 13.19 16.92 5.00
N ALA A 334 13.30 16.69 6.30
CA ALA A 334 14.20 15.69 6.84
C ALA A 334 13.87 14.31 6.25
N PRO A 335 14.79 13.64 5.52
CA PRO A 335 14.50 12.35 4.91
C PRO A 335 14.22 11.25 5.94
N ILE A 336 14.87 11.35 7.11
CA ILE A 336 14.51 10.57 8.29
C ILE A 336 13.84 11.52 9.27
N ASN A 337 12.52 11.42 9.40
CA ASN A 337 11.71 12.14 10.36
C ASN A 337 11.01 11.13 11.27
N VAL A 338 11.43 11.05 12.53
CA VAL A 338 10.85 10.14 13.54
C VAL A 338 10.39 10.95 14.74
N VAL A 339 9.18 11.48 14.66
CA VAL A 339 8.57 12.34 15.68
C VAL A 339 7.44 11.57 16.34
N CYS A 340 7.71 11.01 17.51
CA CYS A 340 6.75 10.25 18.29
C CYS A 340 5.93 11.13 19.24
N PRO A 341 4.72 10.70 19.65
CA PRO A 341 3.90 11.44 20.61
C PRO A 341 4.62 11.70 21.93
N ASP A 342 4.54 12.92 22.45
CA ASP A 342 5.19 13.31 23.72
C ASP A 342 4.75 12.43 24.91
N GLY A 343 3.46 12.07 24.95
CA GLY A 343 2.87 11.28 26.03
C GLY A 343 3.03 9.76 25.86
N GLN A 344 3.53 9.30 24.71
CA GLN A 344 3.82 7.90 24.41
C GLN A 344 5.11 7.79 23.57
N PRO A 345 6.29 8.06 24.15
CA PRO A 345 7.55 7.92 23.45
C PRO A 345 7.73 6.51 22.87
N CYS A 346 8.12 6.43 21.60
CA CYS A 346 8.34 5.16 20.91
C CYS A 346 9.62 4.49 21.40
N TYR A 347 9.64 3.16 21.36
CA TYR A 347 10.82 2.40 21.78
C TYR A 347 11.04 1.15 20.95
N ASN A 348 12.27 0.62 21.01
CA ASN A 348 12.70 -0.50 20.18
C ASN A 348 12.50 -0.23 18.67
N ILE A 349 12.85 0.99 18.25
CA ILE A 349 12.87 1.38 16.84
C ILE A 349 14.26 1.12 16.28
N HIS A 350 14.36 0.34 15.21
CA HIS A 350 15.64 0.03 14.56
C HIS A 350 15.66 0.65 13.16
N ILE A 351 16.65 1.50 12.91
CA ILE A 351 16.92 2.11 11.60
C ILE A 351 18.31 1.65 11.19
N ASP A 352 18.37 0.67 10.30
CA ASP A 352 19.62 0.00 9.91
C ASP A 352 19.81 0.07 8.40
N ASN A 353 20.96 0.54 7.92
CA ASN A 353 21.26 0.66 6.49
C ASN A 353 20.15 1.42 5.71
N VAL A 354 19.62 2.51 6.30
CA VAL A 354 18.69 3.43 5.65
C VAL A 354 19.48 4.60 5.09
N ASN A 355 19.78 4.49 3.79
CA ASN A 355 20.66 5.37 3.07
C ASN A 355 19.88 6.27 2.12
N VAL A 356 19.98 7.57 2.34
CA VAL A 356 19.31 8.59 1.53
C VAL A 356 20.26 9.77 1.28
N TRP A 357 20.10 10.43 0.14
CA TRP A 357 20.77 11.69 -0.14
C TRP A 357 19.87 12.64 -0.92
N THR A 358 20.01 13.93 -0.64
CA THR A 358 19.23 14.95 -1.34
C THR A 358 19.65 15.17 -2.79
N GLU A 359 18.66 15.37 -3.67
CA GLU A 359 18.84 15.75 -5.08
C GLU A 359 19.05 17.25 -5.29
N SER A 360 18.77 18.07 -4.27
CA SER A 360 18.95 19.52 -4.33
C SER A 360 19.76 20.04 -3.14
N GLY A 361 20.69 20.95 -3.41
CA GLY A 361 21.66 21.40 -2.41
C GLY A 361 22.72 20.36 -2.08
N ASN A 362 23.31 20.48 -0.91
CA ASN A 362 24.46 19.67 -0.46
C ASN A 362 24.36 19.28 1.02
N ARG A 363 23.13 19.30 1.57
CA ARG A 363 22.88 19.07 2.98
C ARG A 363 21.47 18.53 3.20
N GLU A 364 21.34 17.62 4.17
CA GLU A 364 20.06 17.11 4.63
C GLU A 364 20.01 16.93 6.15
N TYR A 365 18.82 16.67 6.67
CA TYR A 365 18.57 16.55 8.11
C TYR A 365 17.97 15.21 8.49
N TYR A 366 18.40 14.66 9.63
CA TYR A 366 17.64 13.63 10.35
C TYR A 366 17.04 14.25 11.60
N LYS A 367 15.72 14.08 11.79
CA LYS A 367 14.97 14.66 12.89
C LYS A 367 14.31 13.56 13.73
N CYS A 368 14.57 13.57 15.03
CA CYS A 368 13.99 12.59 15.96
C CYS A 368 13.42 13.29 17.20
N ALA A 369 12.26 12.87 17.69
CA ALA A 369 11.67 13.33 18.94
C ALA A 369 10.95 12.18 19.64
N ASN A 370 11.11 12.07 20.96
CA ASN A 370 10.47 11.02 21.78
C ASN A 370 10.67 9.60 21.24
N ALA A 371 11.79 9.29 20.57
CA ALA A 371 12.01 8.04 19.89
C ALA A 371 13.29 7.34 20.37
N TYR A 372 13.13 6.09 20.82
CA TYR A 372 14.19 5.29 21.41
C TYR A 372 14.48 4.03 20.59
N GLY A 373 15.76 3.70 20.47
CA GLY A 373 16.22 2.53 19.74
C GLY A 373 17.63 2.72 19.20
N SER A 374 17.89 2.29 17.97
CA SER A 374 19.21 2.30 17.36
C SER A 374 19.17 2.80 15.91
N GLY A 375 20.13 3.67 15.56
CA GLY A 375 20.30 4.20 14.20
C GLY A 375 19.88 5.66 14.03
N ALA A 376 20.42 6.31 13.00
CA ALA A 376 20.15 7.71 12.66
C ALA A 376 20.28 8.69 13.87
N CYS A 377 19.18 9.34 14.25
CA CYS A 377 19.12 10.31 15.36
C CYS A 377 18.41 9.79 16.61
N LEU A 378 18.10 8.48 16.68
CA LEU A 378 17.39 7.88 17.80
C LEU A 378 18.22 7.91 19.07
N LYS A 379 17.57 8.09 20.23
CA LYS A 379 18.25 7.94 21.51
C LYS A 379 18.33 6.46 21.90
N ALA A 380 19.45 6.06 22.50
CA ALA A 380 19.56 4.74 23.11
C ALA A 380 18.54 4.59 24.25
N ALA A 381 18.01 3.37 24.43
CA ALA A 381 17.09 3.08 25.52
C ALA A 381 17.72 3.41 26.89
N PRO A 382 16.96 3.99 27.85
CA PRO A 382 17.47 4.31 29.18
C PRO A 382 17.64 3.03 30.03
N GLY A 383 18.71 2.27 29.80
CA GLY A 383 19.13 1.14 30.62
C GLY A 383 18.29 -0.15 30.49
N SER A 384 18.90 -1.29 30.83
CA SER A 384 18.31 -2.63 30.77
C SER A 384 17.53 -2.96 32.05
N GLY A 385 16.32 -2.43 32.20
CA GLY A 385 15.50 -2.72 33.39
C GLY A 385 14.14 -2.02 33.42
N GLY A 386 13.22 -2.41 32.53
CA GLY A 386 11.79 -2.02 32.61
C GLY A 386 11.53 -0.50 32.50
N ALA A 387 12.27 0.20 31.64
CA ALA A 387 12.45 1.63 31.75
C ALA A 387 11.24 2.48 31.30
N ASN A 388 10.91 3.48 32.11
CA ASN A 388 10.16 4.66 31.66
C ASN A 388 10.98 5.36 30.56
N TYR A 389 10.39 5.53 29.37
CA TYR A 389 10.98 6.32 28.29
C TYR A 389 10.57 7.78 28.45
N PRO A 390 11.44 8.69 28.95
CA PRO A 390 11.06 10.08 29.13
C PRO A 390 10.88 10.77 27.78
N SER A 391 9.98 11.74 27.70
CA SER A 391 9.90 12.61 26.53
C SER A 391 11.19 13.44 26.37
N TYR A 392 11.50 13.81 25.14
CA TYR A 392 12.59 14.73 24.84
C TYR A 392 12.28 15.56 23.60
N ALA A 393 12.69 16.83 23.63
CA ALA A 393 12.50 17.76 22.52
C ALA A 393 13.17 17.25 21.23
N ALA A 394 12.61 17.62 20.09
CA ALA A 394 13.16 17.22 18.80
C ALA A 394 14.65 17.57 18.67
N SER A 395 15.45 16.58 18.31
CA SER A 395 16.84 16.75 17.91
C SER A 395 16.95 16.74 16.39
N THR A 396 17.97 17.41 15.87
CA THR A 396 18.27 17.41 14.43
C THR A 396 19.74 17.14 14.22
N VAL A 397 20.05 16.11 13.43
CA VAL A 397 21.39 15.83 12.93
C VAL A 397 21.50 16.40 11.52
N THR A 398 22.59 17.09 11.25
CA THR A 398 22.87 17.67 9.93
C THR A 398 23.93 16.84 9.22
N LEU A 399 23.62 16.40 8.01
CA LEU A 399 24.53 15.70 7.12
C LEU A 399 24.95 16.65 5.99
N ASN A 400 26.25 16.94 5.89
CA ASN A 400 26.82 17.83 4.85
C ASN A 400 27.56 17.06 3.74
N ALA A 401 27.49 15.73 3.77
CA ALA A 401 28.07 14.84 2.78
C ALA A 401 27.23 13.56 2.72
N THR A 402 27.29 12.89 1.57
CA THR A 402 26.62 11.61 1.33
C THR A 402 27.05 10.58 2.40
N PRO A 403 26.11 9.79 2.97
CA PRO A 403 26.44 8.75 3.95
C PRO A 403 27.56 7.81 3.45
N PRO A 404 28.59 7.49 4.26
CA PRO A 404 29.73 6.66 3.82
C PRO A 404 29.34 5.25 3.35
N GLU A 405 28.23 4.71 3.83
CA GLU A 405 27.68 3.42 3.38
C GLU A 405 27.23 3.48 1.90
N MET A 406 26.78 4.65 1.43
CA MET A 406 26.58 4.92 0.01
C MET A 406 27.87 5.18 -0.78
N GLU A 407 28.99 5.44 -0.10
CA GLU A 407 30.32 5.56 -0.72
C GLU A 407 31.07 4.21 -0.79
N ARG A 408 30.81 3.27 0.14
CA ARG A 408 31.51 1.98 0.31
C ARG A 408 31.08 0.84 -0.61
N ALA A 409 30.34 1.13 -1.67
CA ALA A 409 30.14 0.17 -2.76
C ALA A 409 31.22 0.28 -3.87
N ASN A 410 32.33 0.95 -3.57
CA ASN A 410 33.46 1.20 -4.45
C ASN A 410 34.70 0.37 -4.06
N VAL A 411 34.67 -0.95 -4.31
CA VAL A 411 35.90 -1.75 -4.37
C VAL A 411 35.89 -2.60 -5.64
N GLU A 412 35.91 -1.92 -6.79
CA GLU A 412 36.59 -2.33 -8.03
C GLU A 412 36.50 -1.17 -9.05
N GLY A 413 37.47 -0.26 -8.99
CA GLY A 413 37.96 0.46 -10.17
C GLY A 413 37.04 1.43 -10.93
N ASN A 414 36.27 2.31 -10.28
CA ASN A 414 35.87 3.59 -10.90
C ASN A 414 35.60 4.67 -9.83
N ARG A 415 36.19 5.86 -9.96
CA ARG A 415 36.02 6.97 -9.01
C ARG A 415 34.78 7.81 -9.37
N ALA A 416 33.69 7.64 -8.62
CA ALA A 416 32.70 8.68 -8.26
C ALA A 416 31.74 8.13 -7.19
N GLY A 417 31.26 8.98 -6.27
CA GLY A 417 30.36 8.61 -5.16
C GLY A 417 28.95 8.20 -5.59
N PHE A 418 28.15 7.81 -4.60
CA PHE A 418 26.73 7.46 -4.71
C PHE A 418 26.42 6.22 -5.57
N LYS A 419 25.97 5.12 -4.95
CA LYS A 419 25.16 4.13 -5.67
C LYS A 419 23.80 4.77 -5.94
N THR A 420 23.65 5.36 -7.13
CA THR A 420 22.36 5.85 -7.60
C THR A 420 21.31 4.76 -7.43
N PRO A 421 20.23 4.99 -6.66
CA PRO A 421 19.15 4.04 -6.54
C PRO A 421 18.72 3.63 -7.96
N PRO A 422 18.54 2.33 -8.21
CA PRO A 422 18.10 1.87 -9.53
C PRO A 422 16.78 2.53 -9.89
N THR A 423 16.47 2.56 -11.18
CA THR A 423 15.24 3.16 -11.72
C THR A 423 14.35 2.06 -12.28
N MET A 424 13.05 2.32 -12.37
CA MET A 424 12.14 1.49 -13.15
C MET A 424 11.93 2.14 -14.52
N ALA A 425 11.87 1.33 -15.59
CA ALA A 425 11.75 1.85 -16.96
C ALA A 425 10.42 2.59 -17.20
N ALA A 426 9.40 2.29 -16.41
CA ALA A 426 8.06 2.86 -16.51
C ALA A 426 7.82 4.06 -15.57
N ASP A 427 8.88 4.65 -14.99
CA ASP A 427 8.75 5.82 -14.11
C ASP A 427 8.00 6.94 -14.83
N LEU A 428 6.84 7.34 -14.28
CA LEU A 428 6.03 8.39 -14.87
C LEU A 428 6.75 9.74 -14.88
N THR A 429 6.57 10.49 -15.96
CA THR A 429 7.05 11.88 -16.10
C THR A 429 5.96 12.92 -15.89
N SER A 430 4.69 12.50 -15.82
CA SER A 430 3.54 13.34 -15.54
C SER A 430 2.37 12.51 -15.04
N LEU A 431 1.48 13.13 -14.27
CA LEU A 431 0.21 12.55 -13.84
C LEU A 431 -0.91 13.57 -14.08
N GLN A 432 -2.00 13.13 -14.72
CA GLN A 432 -3.11 14.02 -15.14
C GLN A 432 -4.10 14.24 -13.99
N LEU A 433 -4.94 15.28 -14.10
CA LEU A 433 -6.03 15.54 -13.14
C LEU A 433 -7.33 15.99 -13.82
N SER A 434 -7.23 16.82 -14.85
CA SER A 434 -8.38 17.44 -15.52
C SER A 434 -8.73 16.82 -16.87
N GLU A 435 -8.11 15.69 -17.23
CA GLU A 435 -8.30 14.99 -18.50
C GLU A 435 -8.47 13.48 -18.25
N SER A 436 -9.09 12.79 -19.20
CA SER A 436 -9.30 11.34 -19.10
C SER A 436 -7.97 10.59 -19.06
N ILE A 437 -7.82 9.77 -18.03
CA ILE A 437 -6.63 8.93 -17.85
C ILE A 437 -6.78 7.64 -18.67
N PRO A 438 -5.82 7.27 -19.53
CA PRO A 438 -5.88 6.03 -20.30
C PRO A 438 -5.69 4.81 -19.40
N ILE A 439 -6.40 3.72 -19.72
CA ILE A 439 -6.28 2.45 -19.01
C ILE A 439 -4.89 1.84 -19.27
N PRO A 440 -4.03 1.67 -18.26
CA PRO A 440 -2.74 1.03 -18.43
C PRO A 440 -2.86 -0.49 -18.55
N THR A 441 -1.84 -1.12 -19.12
CA THR A 441 -1.64 -2.57 -19.01
C THR A 441 -1.14 -2.92 -17.62
N VAL A 442 -1.55 -4.06 -17.07
CA VAL A 442 -0.93 -4.60 -15.85
C VAL A 442 0.55 -4.88 -16.14
N PRO A 443 1.51 -4.33 -15.38
CA PRO A 443 2.93 -4.52 -15.64
C PRO A 443 3.40 -5.90 -15.15
N THR A 444 4.64 -6.25 -15.53
CA THR A 444 5.30 -7.50 -15.13
C THR A 444 6.62 -7.24 -14.41
N SER A 445 6.82 -6.02 -13.89
CA SER A 445 7.96 -5.63 -13.07
C SER A 445 7.55 -4.51 -12.12
N PHE A 446 7.74 -4.73 -10.82
CA PHE A 446 7.26 -3.83 -9.76
C PHE A 446 8.37 -3.34 -8.84
N PHE A 447 9.52 -4.03 -8.85
CA PHE A 447 10.70 -3.65 -8.09
C PHE A 447 11.97 -4.01 -8.89
N PRO A 448 13.04 -3.20 -8.83
CA PRO A 448 14.27 -3.45 -9.59
C PRO A 448 14.87 -4.85 -9.33
N GLY A 449 14.97 -5.65 -10.39
CA GLY A 449 15.56 -6.99 -10.32
C GLY A 449 14.65 -8.09 -9.77
N ALA A 450 13.43 -7.75 -9.32
CA ALA A 450 12.43 -8.73 -8.91
C ALA A 450 11.55 -9.14 -10.10
N THR A 451 11.09 -10.40 -10.08
CA THR A 451 10.06 -10.91 -10.99
C THR A 451 8.76 -11.10 -10.22
N PRO A 452 7.58 -10.88 -10.84
CA PRO A 452 6.30 -11.13 -10.18
C PRO A 452 6.18 -12.56 -9.67
N TYR A 453 5.51 -12.75 -8.53
CA TYR A 453 5.27 -14.07 -7.95
C TYR A 453 4.33 -14.92 -8.81
N SER A 454 3.37 -14.26 -9.47
CA SER A 454 2.37 -14.90 -10.33
C SER A 454 2.42 -14.31 -11.74
N THR A 455 2.46 -15.17 -12.76
CA THR A 455 2.32 -14.74 -14.15
C THR A 455 0.92 -14.19 -14.40
N LEU A 456 0.81 -13.17 -15.25
CA LEU A 456 -0.48 -12.69 -15.75
C LEU A 456 -1.31 -13.84 -16.34
N LEU A 457 -2.63 -13.80 -16.15
CA LEU A 457 -3.54 -14.80 -16.70
C LEU A 457 -3.73 -14.69 -18.21
N GLY A 458 -3.76 -13.46 -18.74
CA GLY A 458 -3.80 -13.17 -20.17
C GLY A 458 -2.42 -12.81 -20.72
N HIS A 459 -2.21 -13.18 -21.98
CA HIS A 459 -1.02 -12.81 -22.77
C HIS A 459 -1.31 -11.64 -23.71
#